data_AF-A0A8E2J6D2-F1
#
_entry.id   AF-A0A8E2J6D2-F1
#
_cell.length_a   1.000
_cell.length_b   1.000
_cell.length_c   1.000
_cell.angle_alpha   90.00
_cell.angle_beta   90.00
_cell.angle_gamma   90.00
#
_symmetry.space_group_name_H-M   'P 1'
#
loop_
_entity.id
_entity.type
_entity.pdbx_description
1 polymer ?
#
loop_
_entity_poly.entity_id
_entity_poly.type
_entity_poly.pdbx_seq_one_letter_code
_entity_poly.pdbx_strand_id
1 'polypeptide(L)'
;MGGPNLEVFKFGLYVFFPTALMLYYGDPDWYNHHVLSYKDKIFPPDERLHTRVPTDQTALREELAKIRARKLERKAEREREEASGRGSEGESS
;
A
#
# COMPACT_ATOMS: atom_id res chain seq x y z
N MET A 1 45.24 -22.16 -18.61
CA MET A 1 44.83 -21.12 -17.64
C MET A 1 45.18 -19.78 -18.26
N GLY A 2 44.16 -18.96 -18.59
CA GLY A 2 44.40 -17.64 -19.19
C GLY A 2 45.14 -16.76 -18.20
N GLY A 3 46.35 -16.32 -18.56
CA GLY A 3 47.26 -15.61 -17.68
C GLY A 3 46.74 -14.24 -17.19
N PRO A 4 47.60 -13.41 -16.57
CA PRO A 4 47.25 -12.18 -15.85
C PRO A 4 46.32 -11.22 -16.61
N ASN A 5 46.41 -11.19 -17.94
CA ASN A 5 45.54 -10.36 -18.80
C ASN A 5 44.04 -10.67 -18.65
N LEU A 6 43.68 -11.94 -18.41
CA LEU A 6 42.29 -12.35 -18.24
C LEU A 6 41.74 -11.89 -16.88
N GLU A 7 42.59 -11.83 -15.85
CA GLU A 7 42.23 -11.36 -14.52
C GLU A 7 41.98 -9.84 -14.53
N VAL A 8 42.81 -9.07 -15.22
CA VAL A 8 42.63 -7.62 -15.39
C VAL A 8 41.34 -7.30 -16.17
N PHE A 9 41.03 -8.08 -17.21
CA PHE A 9 39.77 -7.91 -17.95
C PHE A 9 38.54 -8.17 -17.07
N LYS A 10 38.54 -9.28 -16.31
CA LYS A 10 37.44 -9.60 -15.38
C LYS A 10 37.29 -8.53 -14.31
N PHE A 11 38.39 -8.05 -13.76
CA PHE A 11 38.39 -6.98 -12.77
C PHE A 11 37.79 -5.69 -13.36
N GLY A 12 38.24 -5.30 -14.55
CA GLY A 12 37.68 -4.16 -15.28
C GLY A 12 36.17 -4.31 -15.51
N LEU A 13 35.72 -5.48 -15.95
CA LEU A 13 34.29 -5.76 -16.14
C LEU A 13 33.51 -5.69 -14.82
N TYR A 14 34.02 -6.27 -13.74
CA TYR A 14 33.35 -6.29 -12.44
C TYR A 14 33.24 -4.92 -11.79
N VAL A 15 34.15 -4.00 -12.06
CA VAL A 15 34.06 -2.61 -11.57
C VAL A 15 33.22 -1.77 -12.53
N PHE A 16 33.46 -1.90 -13.83
CA PHE A 16 32.78 -1.08 -14.84
C PHE A 16 31.28 -1.38 -14.93
N PHE A 17 30.90 -2.66 -14.92
CA PHE A 17 29.50 -3.06 -15.06
C PHE A 17 28.57 -2.45 -13.99
N PRO A 18 28.81 -2.62 -12.67
CA PRO A 18 27.97 -2.00 -11.65
C PRO A 18 28.06 -0.48 -11.68
N THR A 19 29.22 0.10 -11.99
CA THR A 19 29.39 1.56 -12.06
C THR A 19 28.59 2.17 -13.21
N ALA A 20 28.64 1.55 -14.40
CA ALA A 20 27.88 1.98 -15.57
C ALA A 20 26.37 1.82 -15.36
N LEU A 21 25.94 0.69 -14.75
CA LEU A 21 24.55 0.51 -14.35
C LEU A 21 24.11 1.58 -13.35
N MET A 22 24.94 1.90 -12.36
CA MET A 22 24.64 2.93 -11.37
C MET A 22 24.52 4.32 -11.99
N LEU A 23 25.38 4.68 -12.95
CA LEU A 23 25.27 5.97 -13.65
C LEU A 23 24.05 6.04 -14.56
N TYR A 24 23.68 4.94 -15.20
CA TYR A 24 22.54 4.90 -16.11
C TYR A 24 21.20 4.86 -15.37
N TYR A 25 21.06 4.00 -14.36
CA TYR A 25 19.82 3.82 -13.60
C TYR A 25 19.73 4.70 -12.34
N GLY A 26 20.85 5.29 -11.91
CA GLY A 26 20.89 6.22 -10.78
C GLY A 26 20.47 7.64 -11.14
N ASP A 27 20.12 7.89 -12.40
CA ASP A 27 19.54 9.16 -12.81
C ASP A 27 18.20 9.39 -12.06
N PRO A 28 18.08 10.50 -11.31
CA PRO A 28 16.88 10.78 -10.53
C PRO A 28 15.64 10.95 -11.42
N ASP A 29 15.79 11.44 -12.65
CA ASP A 29 14.67 11.57 -13.59
C ASP A 29 14.21 10.20 -14.10
N TRP A 30 15.15 9.28 -14.34
CA TRP A 30 14.80 7.89 -14.70
C TRP A 30 13.98 7.22 -13.59
N TYR A 31 14.41 7.37 -12.32
CA TYR A 31 13.70 6.82 -11.16
C TYR A 31 12.29 7.43 -11.00
N ASN A 32 12.17 8.76 -11.12
CA ASN A 32 10.87 9.44 -11.06
C ASN A 32 9.93 8.94 -12.15
N HIS A 33 10.40 8.83 -13.39
CA HIS A 33 9.56 8.46 -14.51
C HIS A 33 9.15 6.97 -14.51
N HIS A 34 10.05 6.06 -14.11
CA HIS A 34 9.81 4.62 -14.24
C HIS A 34 9.35 3.96 -12.94
N VAL A 35 9.78 4.45 -11.77
CA VAL A 35 9.45 3.82 -10.48
C VAL A 35 8.28 4.55 -9.80
N LEU A 36 8.34 5.88 -9.71
CA LEU A 36 7.31 6.64 -9.00
C LEU A 36 5.97 6.69 -9.75
N SER A 37 5.97 6.69 -11.10
CA SER A 37 4.75 6.56 -11.91
C SER A 37 3.95 5.27 -11.64
N TYR A 38 4.59 4.23 -11.11
CA TYR A 38 3.93 2.98 -10.73
C TYR A 38 3.45 2.97 -9.27
N LYS A 39 3.96 3.87 -8.42
CA LYS A 39 3.55 3.97 -7.02
C LYS A 39 2.05 4.22 -6.91
N ASP A 40 1.51 5.11 -7.74
CA ASP A 40 0.08 5.48 -7.73
C ASP A 40 -0.86 4.38 -8.22
N LYS A 41 -0.35 3.39 -8.97
CA LYS A 41 -1.11 2.23 -9.44
C LYS A 41 -1.13 1.09 -8.43
N ILE A 42 -0.07 0.95 -7.64
CA ILE A 42 0.13 -0.17 -6.72
C ILE A 42 -0.37 0.17 -5.32
N PHE A 43 -0.17 1.42 -4.88
CA PHE A 43 -0.56 1.87 -3.55
C PHE A 43 -1.89 2.64 -3.59
N PRO A 44 -2.72 2.54 -2.54
CA PRO A 44 -3.86 3.44 -2.38
C PRO A 44 -3.37 4.89 -2.37
N PRO A 45 -4.14 5.84 -2.94
CA PRO A 45 -3.78 7.26 -2.91
C PRO A 45 -3.57 7.71 -1.46
N ASP A 46 -2.58 8.58 -1.24
CA ASP A 46 -2.16 9.02 0.10
C ASP A 46 -3.33 9.61 0.93
N GLU A 47 -4.35 10.17 0.26
CA GLU A 47 -5.61 10.64 0.87
C GLU A 47 -6.41 9.55 1.59
N ARG A 48 -6.28 8.27 1.17
CA ARG A 48 -6.92 7.12 1.82
C ARG A 48 -6.09 6.53 2.95
N LEU A 49 -4.83 6.91 3.07
CA LEU A 49 -3.97 6.42 4.15
C LEU A 49 -4.30 7.23 5.41
N HIS A 50 -4.77 6.56 6.45
CA HIS A 50 -4.93 7.18 7.77
C HIS A 50 -3.54 7.41 8.40
N THR A 51 -2.85 8.48 8.00
CA THR A 51 -1.49 8.81 8.48
C THR A 51 -1.47 9.27 9.94
N ARG A 52 -2.61 9.72 10.46
CA ARG A 52 -2.75 10.17 11.86
C ARG A 52 -3.36 9.07 12.71
N VAL A 53 -2.54 8.06 13.04
CA VAL A 53 -2.91 7.04 14.02
C VAL A 53 -2.70 7.60 15.43
N PRO A 54 -3.65 7.42 16.37
CA PRO A 54 -3.47 7.85 17.75
C PRO A 54 -2.24 7.18 18.36
N THR A 55 -1.29 7.97 18.85
CA THR A 55 -0.05 7.48 19.45
C THR A 55 -0.16 7.31 20.96
N ASP A 56 -1.21 7.88 21.57
CA ASP A 56 -1.49 7.80 23.01
C ASP A 56 -2.59 6.78 23.33
N GLN A 57 -2.45 6.09 24.46
CA GLN A 57 -3.42 5.05 24.88
C GLN A 57 -4.82 5.59 25.15
N THR A 58 -4.93 6.81 25.69
CA THR A 58 -6.24 7.39 26.02
C THR A 58 -7.00 7.75 24.74
N ALA A 59 -6.31 8.41 23.80
CA ALA A 59 -6.83 8.71 22.46
C ALA A 59 -7.23 7.44 21.68
N LEU A 60 -6.43 6.36 21.78
CA LEU A 60 -6.75 5.10 21.13
C LEU A 60 -8.04 4.46 21.66
N ARG A 61 -8.26 4.50 22.99
CA ARG A 61 -9.47 3.95 23.62
C ARG A 61 -10.73 4.74 23.22
N GLU A 62 -10.63 6.07 23.13
CA GLU A 62 -11.73 6.90 22.65
C GLU A 62 -12.07 6.63 21.18
N GLU A 63 -11.08 6.55 20.30
CA GLU A 63 -11.33 6.24 18.89
C GLU A 63 -11.92 4.83 18.72
N LEU A 64 -11.43 3.84 19.46
CA LEU A 64 -12.01 2.49 19.47
C LEU A 64 -13.47 2.50 19.93
N ALA A 65 -13.80 3.27 20.96
CA ALA A 65 -15.18 3.40 21.43
C ALA A 65 -16.09 4.02 20.34
N LYS A 66 -15.63 5.09 19.68
CA LYS A 66 -16.33 5.72 18.54
C LYS A 66 -16.55 4.74 17.38
N ILE A 67 -15.54 3.95 17.03
CA ILE A 67 -15.63 2.95 15.96
C ILE A 67 -16.63 1.85 16.33
N ARG A 68 -16.63 1.38 17.59
CA ARG A 68 -17.58 0.36 18.07
C ARG A 68 -19.02 0.87 18.04
N ALA A 69 -19.27 2.10 18.45
CA ALA A 69 -20.60 2.71 18.40
C ALA A 69 -21.13 2.78 16.96
N ARG A 70 -20.33 3.31 16.02
CA ARG A 70 -20.70 3.36 14.59
C ARG A 70 -20.99 1.98 13.99
N LYS A 71 -20.26 0.94 14.40
CA LYS A 71 -20.51 -0.43 13.94
C LYS A 71 -21.84 -0.98 14.47
N LEU A 72 -22.15 -0.72 15.74
CA LEU A 72 -23.42 -1.14 16.35
C LEU A 72 -24.62 -0.47 15.68
N GLU A 73 -24.52 0.83 15.39
CA GLU A 73 -25.56 1.58 14.67
C GLU A 73 -25.81 1.02 13.27
N ARG A 74 -24.75 0.82 12.48
CA ARG A 74 -24.87 0.22 11.13
C ARG A 74 -25.42 -1.20 11.15
N LYS A 75 -25.12 -1.98 12.20
CA LYS A 75 -25.65 -3.34 12.37
C LYS A 75 -27.14 -3.30 12.68
N ALA A 76 -27.56 -2.41 13.57
CA ALA A 76 -28.96 -2.22 13.92
C ALA A 76 -29.79 -1.69 12.72
N GLU A 77 -29.21 -0.82 11.89
CA GLU A 77 -29.85 -0.33 10.66
C GLU A 77 -30.08 -1.46 9.66
N ARG A 78 -29.05 -2.29 9.40
CA ARG A 78 -29.19 -3.48 8.53
C ARG A 78 -30.22 -4.48 9.05
N GLU A 79 -30.24 -4.75 10.36
CA GLU A 79 -31.22 -5.65 10.97
C GLU A 79 -32.65 -5.12 10.85
N ARG A 80 -32.85 -3.79 10.90
CA ARG A 80 -34.16 -3.15 10.67
C ARG A 80 -34.58 -3.23 9.21
N GLU A 81 -33.68 -2.98 8.28
CA GLU A 81 -33.92 -3.12 6.85
C GLU A 81 -34.30 -4.57 6.50
N GLU A 82 -33.53 -5.55 7.01
CA GLU A 82 -33.80 -6.98 6.83
C GLU A 82 -35.15 -7.40 7.44
N ALA A 83 -35.51 -6.89 8.62
CA ALA A 83 -36.82 -7.16 9.24
C ALA A 83 -37.98 -6.54 8.46
N SER A 84 -37.80 -5.35 7.89
CA SER A 84 -38.82 -4.67 7.07
C SER A 84 -39.01 -5.31 5.68
N GLY A 85 -37.93 -5.82 5.06
CA GLY A 85 -38.00 -6.52 3.77
C GLY A 85 -38.61 -7.92 3.86
N ARG A 86 -38.48 -8.61 5.00
CA ARG A 86 -39.07 -9.94 5.23
C ARG A 86 -40.59 -9.91 5.48
N GLY A 87 -41.15 -8.75 5.83
CA GLY A 87 -42.58 -8.56 6.05
C GLY A 87 -43.40 -8.43 4.76
N SER A 88 -42.79 -8.00 3.65
CA SER A 88 -43.48 -7.80 2.37
C SER A 88 -43.62 -9.06 1.50
N GLU A 89 -42.86 -10.13 1.79
CA GLU A 89 -42.95 -11.41 1.06
C GLU A 89 -43.93 -12.42 1.69
N GLY A 90 -44.46 -12.14 2.89
CA GLY A 90 -45.35 -13.04 3.63
C GLY A 90 -46.85 -12.76 3.50
N GLU A 91 -47.26 -11.63 2.90
CA GLU A 91 -48.66 -11.17 2.84
C GLU A 91 -49.22 -11.18 1.40
N SER A 92 -48.81 -12.18 0.60
CA SER A 92 -49.37 -12.46 -0.73
C SER A 92 -49.41 -13.98 -1.00
N SER A 93 -50.15 -14.73 -0.17
CA SER A 93 -50.56 -16.11 -0.45
C SER A 93 -51.91 -16.41 0.21
#